data_AF-A0A7S9L275-F1
#
_entry.id   AF-A0A7S9L275-F1
#
_cell.length_a   1.000
_cell.length_b   1.000
_cell.length_c   1.000
_cell.angle_alpha   90.00
_cell.angle_beta   90.00
_cell.angle_gamma   90.00
#
_symmetry.space_group_name_H-M   'P 1'
#
loop_
_entity.id
_entity.type
_entity.pdbx_description
1 polymer ?
#
loop_
_entity_poly.entity_id
_entity_poly.type
_entity_poly.pdbx_seq_one_letter_code
_entity_poly.pdbx_strand_id
1 'polypeptide(L)' 'MNNTLKHSPKHEIIPCERCGTAIECKANAYTKCQCSVVQLSINEVQYISELYDGCLCAKCLFELQHEYQAEIGV' A
#
# COMPACT_ATOMS: atom_id res chain seq x y z
N MET A 1 -7.86 33.92 -20.66
CA MET A 1 -6.44 33.82 -21.05
C MET A 1 -5.65 33.98 -19.76
N ASN A 2 -4.91 33.01 -19.24
CA ASN A 2 -4.24 31.84 -19.80
C ASN A 2 -3.89 30.87 -18.66
N ASN A 3 -4.05 29.59 -18.99
CA ASN A 3 -3.84 28.38 -18.21
C ASN A 3 -2.40 28.24 -17.69
N THR A 4 -2.25 27.84 -16.42
CA THR A 4 -1.14 26.97 -16.00
C THR A 4 -1.59 26.10 -14.82
N LEU A 5 -2.33 25.05 -15.16
CA LEU A 5 -2.73 23.96 -14.28
C LEU A 5 -1.53 23.37 -13.51
N LYS A 6 -1.55 23.59 -12.20
CA LYS A 6 -1.26 22.64 -11.10
C LYS A 6 -0.09 21.67 -11.35
N HIS A 7 1.11 22.10 -10.98
CA HIS A 7 2.19 21.19 -10.60
C HIS A 7 2.43 21.31 -9.09
N SER A 8 1.95 20.33 -8.33
CA SER A 8 2.44 20.03 -7.00
C SER A 8 2.52 18.51 -6.92
N PRO A 9 3.66 17.94 -6.49
CA PRO A 9 3.92 16.51 -6.60
C PRO A 9 2.83 15.78 -5.80
N LYS A 10 2.00 15.00 -6.49
CA LYS A 10 0.91 14.23 -5.88
C LYS A 10 1.48 12.98 -5.19
N HIS A 11 2.44 13.20 -4.30
CA HIS A 11 3.20 12.21 -3.57
C HIS A 11 2.94 12.49 -2.09
N GLU A 12 1.87 11.93 -1.56
CA GLU A 12 1.61 12.04 -0.14
C GLU A 12 2.47 10.99 0.57
N ILE A 13 3.45 11.47 1.32
CA ILE A 13 4.28 10.61 2.16
C ILE A 13 3.51 10.41 3.46
N ILE A 14 2.95 9.22 3.63
CA ILE A 14 2.20 8.83 4.83
C ILE A 14 2.97 7.75 5.59
N PRO A 15 2.81 7.64 6.91
CA PRO A 15 3.40 6.54 7.67
C PRO A 15 2.67 5.23 7.36
N CYS A 16 3.42 4.13 7.29
CA CYS A 16 2.87 2.78 7.29
C CYS A 16 2.21 2.48 8.64
N GLU A 17 0.96 2.05 8.67
CA GLU A 17 0.25 1.74 9.93
C GLU A 17 0.94 0.64 10.74
N ARG A 18 1.62 -0.30 10.08
CA ARG A 18 2.29 -1.42 10.76
C ARG A 18 3.66 -1.06 11.33
N CYS A 19 4.50 -0.37 10.57
CA CYS A 19 5.91 -0.15 10.93
C CYS A 19 6.32 1.31 11.05
N GLY A 20 5.42 2.26 10.79
CA GLY A 20 5.69 3.69 10.82
C GLY A 20 6.61 4.22 9.72
N THR A 21 7.10 3.36 8.82
CA THR A 21 7.93 3.78 7.68
C THR A 21 7.17 4.75 6.79
N ALA A 22 7.81 5.85 6.43
CA ALA A 22 7.32 6.79 5.44
C ALA A 22 7.19 6.10 4.08
N ILE A 23 5.97 6.04 3.55
CA ILE A 23 5.67 5.47 2.24
C ILE A 23 5.08 6.50 1.31
N GLU A 24 5.44 6.39 0.04
CA GLU A 24 4.81 7.18 -1.02
C GLU A 24 3.48 6.54 -1.39
N CYS A 25 2.39 7.16 -0.92
CA CYS A 25 1.05 6.79 -1.32
C CYS A 25 0.60 7.65 -2.50
N LYS A 26 0.19 6.98 -3.59
CA LYS A 26 -0.48 7.62 -4.72
C LYS A 26 -1.92 7.14 -4.78
N ALA A 27 -2.75 7.52 -3.80
CA ALA A 27 -4.17 7.14 -3.78
C ALA A 27 -4.90 7.49 -5.09
N ASN A 28 -4.51 8.60 -5.74
CA ASN A 28 -5.03 9.03 -7.04
C ASN A 28 -4.50 8.25 -8.26
N ALA A 29 -3.51 7.38 -8.06
CA ALA A 29 -2.91 6.52 -9.07
C ALA A 29 -2.44 5.22 -8.41
N TYR A 30 -3.41 4.42 -7.94
CA TYR A 30 -3.16 3.20 -7.18
C TYR A 30 -2.12 2.27 -7.84
N THR A 31 -2.16 2.14 -9.18
CA THR A 31 -1.20 1.35 -9.99
C THR A 31 0.25 1.84 -9.92
N LYS A 32 0.48 3.04 -9.39
CA LYS A 32 1.80 3.67 -9.19
C LYS A 32 2.16 3.84 -7.72
N CYS A 33 1.34 3.32 -6.80
CA CYS A 33 1.62 3.33 -5.38
C CYS A 33 2.61 2.20 -5.04
N GLN A 34 3.47 2.41 -4.03
CA GLN A 34 4.38 1.36 -3.55
C GLN A 34 3.63 0.11 -3.05
N CYS A 35 2.37 0.22 -2.64
CA CYS A 35 1.57 -0.96 -2.28
C CYS A 35 1.21 -1.83 -3.48
N SER A 36 1.09 -1.25 -4.69
CA SER A 36 0.67 -1.98 -5.91
C SER A 36 1.78 -2.85 -6.52
N VAL A 37 3.00 -2.77 -6.00
CA VAL A 37 4.10 -3.67 -6.43
C VAL A 37 3.96 -5.07 -5.85
N VAL A 38 3.18 -5.21 -4.76
CA VAL A 38 2.94 -6.50 -4.11
C VAL A 38 1.70 -7.12 -4.74
N GLN A 39 1.87 -8.30 -5.31
CA GLN A 39 0.75 -9.08 -5.85
C GLN A 39 0.14 -9.89 -4.71
N LEU A 40 -1.03 -9.44 -4.26
CA LEU A 40 -1.83 -10.11 -3.24
C LEU A 40 -3.07 -10.71 -3.89
N SER A 41 -3.42 -11.93 -3.52
CA SER A 41 -4.69 -12.57 -3.83
C SER A 41 -5.81 -11.93 -3.03
N ILE A 42 -7.06 -12.13 -3.47
CA ILE A 42 -8.25 -11.63 -2.76
C ILE A 42 -8.27 -12.05 -1.28
N ASN A 43 -7.88 -13.29 -0.96
CA ASN A 43 -7.86 -13.76 0.43
C ASN A 43 -6.79 -13.01 1.27
N GLU A 44 -5.61 -12.78 0.71
CA GLU A 44 -4.53 -12.04 1.38
C GLU A 44 -4.95 -10.58 1.60
N VAL A 45 -5.57 -9.94 0.61
CA VAL A 45 -6.07 -8.56 0.75
C VAL A 45 -7.15 -8.46 1.82
N GLN A 46 -8.09 -9.42 1.86
CA GLN A 46 -9.12 -9.46 2.90
C GLN A 46 -8.51 -9.59 4.29
N TYR A 47 -7.64 -10.59 4.49
CA TYR A 47 -6.93 -10.78 5.76
C TYR A 47 -6.19 -9.52 6.22
N ILE A 48 -5.48 -8.86 5.31
CA ILE A 48 -4.75 -7.61 5.61
C ILE A 48 -5.72 -6.47 5.97
N SER A 49 -6.84 -6.34 5.26
CA SER A 49 -7.84 -5.30 5.50
C SER A 49 -8.61 -5.50 6.81
N GLU A 50 -8.71 -6.73 7.30
CA GLU A 50 -9.26 -7.03 8.63
C GLU A 50 -8.32 -6.63 9.77
N LEU A 51 -7.01 -6.58 9.50
CA LEU A 51 -5.98 -6.23 10.49
C LEU A 51 -5.59 -4.75 10.46
N TYR A 52 -5.57 -4.13 9.28
CA TYR A 52 -5.12 -2.75 9.07
C TYR A 52 -6.04 -2.01 8.10
N ASP A 53 -6.58 -0.87 8.53
CA ASP A 53 -7.47 -0.02 7.73
C ASP A 53 -6.70 1.04 6.91
N GLY A 54 -5.45 1.33 7.29
CA GLY A 54 -4.61 2.34 6.63
C GLY A 54 -3.60 1.76 5.63
N CYS A 55 -2.71 2.64 5.15
CA CYS A 55 -1.75 2.24 4.12
C CYS A 55 -0.56 1.48 4.71
N LEU A 56 -0.15 0.44 3.98
CA LEU A 56 0.98 -0.41 4.35
C LEU A 56 2.09 -0.31 3.30
N CYS A 57 3.34 -0.40 3.77
CA CYS A 57 4.50 -0.43 2.88
C CYS A 57 4.63 -1.79 2.19
N ALA A 58 5.31 -1.83 1.05
CA ALA A 58 5.56 -3.08 0.31
C ALA A 58 6.21 -4.15 1.20
N LYS A 59 7.14 -3.77 2.08
CA LYS A 59 7.79 -4.69 3.02
C LYS A 59 6.78 -5.35 3.97
N CYS A 60 5.89 -4.56 4.58
CA CYS A 60 4.88 -5.07 5.48
C CYS A 60 3.84 -5.92 4.75
N LEU A 61 3.47 -5.56 3.52
CA LEU A 61 2.58 -6.37 2.71
C LEU A 61 3.22 -7.72 2.35
N PHE A 62 4.52 -7.77 2.02
CA PHE A 62 5.23 -9.03 1.79
C PHE A 62 5.33 -9.90 3.06
N GLU A 63 5.59 -9.27 4.21
CA GLU A 63 5.63 -9.97 5.50
C GLU A 63 4.24 -10.57 5.82
N LEU A 64 3.16 -9.80 5.69
CA LEU A 64 1.79 -10.28 5.92
C LEU A 64 1.37 -11.36 4.92
N GLN A 65 1.80 -11.24 3.66
CA GLN A 65 1.63 -12.27 2.64
C GLN A 65 2.31 -13.58 3.07
N HIS A 66 3.56 -13.51 3.52
CA HIS A 66 4.28 -14.69 4.02
C HIS A 66 3.63 -15.27 5.27
N GLU A 67 3.19 -14.42 6.22
CA GLU A 67 2.49 -14.84 7.43
C GLU A 67 1.19 -15.58 7.07
N TYR A 68 0.38 -15.02 6.17
CA TYR A 68 -0.84 -15.65 5.68
C TYR A 68 -0.55 -17.00 5.00
N GLN A 69 0.46 -17.07 4.12
CA GLN A 69 0.82 -18.32 3.45
C GLN A 69 1.31 -19.39 4.44
N ALA A 70 2.10 -19.00 5.44
CA ALA A 70 2.58 -19.90 6.49
C ALA A 70 1.44 -20.39 7.40
N GLU A 71 0.47 -19.54 7.72
CA GLU A 71 -0.68 -19.88 8.55
C GLU A 71 -1.67 -20.82 7.83
N ILE A 72 -1.83 -20.63 6.51
CA ILE A 72 -2.71 -21.46 5.66
C ILE A 72 -2.03 -22.74 5.16
N GLY A 73 -0.70 -22.88 5.32
CA GLY A 73 0.04 -24.12 5.05
C GLY A 73 0.12 -24.53 3.57
N VAL A 74 0.15 -23.55 2.66
CA VAL A 74 0.35 -23.77 1.21
C VAL A 74 1.83 -23.96 0.87
#